data_AF-A0A258TMX6-F1
#
_entry.id   AF-A0A258TMX6-F1
#
_cell.length_a   1.000
_cell.length_b   1.000
_cell.length_c   1.000
_cell.angle_alpha   90.00
_cell.angle_beta   90.00
_cell.angle_gamma   90.00
#
_symmetry.space_group_name_H-M   'P 1'
#
loop_
_entity.id
_entity.type
_entity.pdbx_description
1 polymer ?
#
loop_
_entity_poly.entity_id
_entity_poly.type
_entity_poly.pdbx_seq_one_letter_code
_entity_poly.pdbx_strand_id
1 'polypeptide(L)'
;MSPLLRIGFGLLFALSLASSAVRADEINDLANQAMEISGSREVLENMGKSLERQLATDPRVTKLKKQEKAELSATLKDAFDGRRMAADITGELAASGDRERLSAAVAAMRDPAYLKLNRLFVAESLKATDQAVLAYAKGFEKKPPDPSRVQLAQRLDAATGSSRIMADMKYEMLHKAVAGMLSETDREAKLAALRAQIDAQAPDEFALRTLYTWRKANIQDLEGYVRAHKNEAMGWLSRKIGYGMQNAMTHSMGEMMSKLLALGAKHKPGIK
;
A
#
# COMPACT_ATOMS: atom_id res chain seq x y z
N MET A 1 -30.45 46.91 -18.47
CA MET A 1 -30.57 45.45 -18.30
C MET A 1 -31.77 45.17 -17.41
N SER A 2 -32.73 44.35 -17.85
CA SER A 2 -33.97 44.13 -17.10
C SER A 2 -33.72 43.32 -15.80
N PRO A 3 -34.47 43.56 -14.72
CA PRO A 3 -34.37 42.80 -13.47
C PRO A 3 -34.65 41.29 -13.64
N LEU A 4 -35.42 40.92 -14.67
CA LEU A 4 -35.68 39.52 -15.05
C LEU A 4 -34.41 38.80 -15.58
N LEU A 5 -33.49 39.51 -16.23
CA LEU A 5 -32.22 38.95 -16.71
C LEU A 5 -31.22 38.65 -15.57
N ARG A 6 -31.31 39.37 -14.44
CA ARG A 6 -30.45 39.18 -13.25
C ARG A 6 -30.87 37.98 -12.41
N ILE A 7 -32.17 37.67 -12.35
CA ILE A 7 -32.71 36.51 -11.62
C ILE A 7 -32.41 35.20 -12.39
N GLY A 8 -32.50 35.23 -13.72
CA GLY A 8 -32.18 34.06 -14.57
C GLY A 8 -30.71 33.63 -14.50
N PHE A 9 -29.77 34.57 -14.40
CA PHE A 9 -28.34 34.26 -14.27
C PHE A 9 -27.98 33.66 -12.91
N GLY A 10 -28.65 34.09 -11.82
CA GLY A 10 -28.41 33.54 -10.47
C GLY A 10 -28.92 32.11 -10.30
N LEU A 11 -30.06 31.76 -10.91
CA LEU A 11 -30.61 30.40 -10.90
C LEU A 11 -29.77 29.40 -11.71
N LEU A 12 -29.27 29.80 -12.89
CA LEU A 12 -28.36 28.96 -13.69
C LEU A 12 -27.00 28.73 -13.00
N PHE A 13 -26.47 29.73 -12.30
CA PHE A 13 -25.23 29.58 -11.53
C PHE A 13 -25.42 28.64 -10.33
N ALA A 14 -26.52 28.76 -9.58
CA ALA A 14 -26.84 27.88 -8.46
C ALA A 14 -27.05 26.40 -8.87
N LEU A 15 -27.70 26.15 -10.01
CA LEU A 15 -27.89 24.78 -10.54
C LEU A 15 -26.59 24.10 -11.00
N SER A 16 -25.64 24.88 -11.54
CA SER A 16 -24.33 24.36 -11.93
C SER A 16 -23.48 23.95 -10.72
N LEU A 17 -23.49 24.75 -9.64
CA LEU A 17 -22.78 24.47 -8.40
C LEU A 17 -23.35 23.26 -7.64
N ALA A 18 -24.68 23.11 -7.61
CA ALA A 18 -25.32 21.96 -6.99
C ALA A 18 -24.96 20.64 -7.70
N SER A 19 -24.88 20.65 -9.03
CA SER A 19 -24.50 19.47 -9.83
C SER A 19 -23.03 19.07 -9.63
N SER A 20 -22.14 20.06 -9.49
CA SER A 20 -20.73 19.83 -9.16
C SER A 20 -20.53 19.28 -7.75
N ALA A 21 -21.28 19.77 -6.77
CA ALA A 21 -21.23 19.28 -5.39
C ALA A 21 -21.70 17.82 -5.28
N VAL A 22 -22.86 17.49 -5.86
CA VAL A 22 -23.38 16.11 -5.88
C VAL A 22 -22.40 15.14 -6.55
N ARG A 23 -21.76 15.55 -7.64
CA ARG A 23 -20.75 14.74 -8.32
C ARG A 23 -19.50 14.53 -7.48
N ALA A 24 -19.06 15.55 -6.74
CA ALA A 24 -17.91 15.45 -5.84
C ALA A 24 -18.21 14.49 -4.67
N ASP A 25 -19.39 14.60 -4.08
CA ASP A 25 -19.85 13.71 -3.00
C ASP A 25 -19.90 12.24 -3.47
N GLU A 26 -20.45 12.00 -4.66
CA GLU A 26 -20.50 10.64 -5.22
C GLU A 26 -19.10 10.04 -5.48
N ILE A 27 -18.17 10.84 -5.99
CA ILE A 27 -16.78 10.40 -6.21
C ILE A 27 -16.10 10.08 -4.87
N ASN A 28 -16.31 10.91 -3.84
CA ASN A 28 -15.80 10.66 -2.50
C ASN A 28 -16.37 9.35 -1.91
N ASP A 29 -17.66 9.12 -2.08
CA ASP A 29 -18.31 7.88 -1.63
C ASP A 29 -17.79 6.65 -2.36
N LEU A 30 -17.54 6.74 -3.67
CA LEU A 30 -16.95 5.66 -4.45
C LEU A 30 -15.50 5.37 -4.05
N ALA A 31 -14.70 6.42 -3.80
CA ALA A 31 -13.32 6.26 -3.32
C ALA A 31 -13.29 5.59 -1.93
N ASN A 32 -14.17 6.01 -1.02
CA ASN A 32 -14.36 5.37 0.29
C ASN A 32 -14.72 3.88 0.13
N GLN A 33 -15.74 3.58 -0.68
CA GLN A 33 -16.14 2.19 -0.94
C GLN A 33 -15.02 1.37 -1.56
N ALA A 34 -14.24 1.95 -2.47
CA ALA A 34 -13.12 1.25 -3.09
C ALA A 34 -12.08 0.83 -2.05
N MET A 35 -11.71 1.73 -1.13
CA MET A 35 -10.76 1.45 -0.05
C MET A 35 -11.26 0.44 0.98
N GLU A 36 -12.56 0.43 1.26
CA GLU A 36 -13.21 -0.51 2.18
C GLU A 36 -13.31 -1.90 1.55
N ILE A 37 -13.85 -2.01 0.34
CA ILE A 37 -14.13 -3.31 -0.30
C ILE A 37 -12.82 -4.01 -0.72
N SER A 38 -11.82 -3.24 -1.17
CA SER A 38 -10.49 -3.79 -1.47
C SER A 38 -9.78 -4.29 -0.20
N GLY A 39 -10.24 -3.91 0.99
CA GLY A 39 -9.59 -4.19 2.27
C GLY A 39 -8.30 -3.39 2.49
N SER A 40 -7.99 -2.43 1.62
CA SER A 40 -6.81 -1.59 1.73
C SER A 40 -6.84 -0.73 2.98
N ARG A 41 -8.02 -0.21 3.36
CA ARG A 41 -8.19 0.51 4.63
C ARG A 41 -7.86 -0.38 5.82
N GLU A 42 -8.41 -1.58 5.88
CA GLU A 42 -8.16 -2.54 6.97
C GLU A 42 -6.67 -2.89 7.09
N VAL A 43 -5.99 -3.12 5.96
CA VAL A 43 -4.54 -3.40 5.91
C VAL A 43 -3.75 -2.22 6.49
N LEU A 44 -4.04 -0.99 6.06
CA LEU A 44 -3.34 0.21 6.52
C LEU A 44 -3.58 0.48 8.00
N GLU A 45 -4.83 0.45 8.45
CA GLU A 45 -5.19 0.71 9.86
C GLU A 45 -4.58 -0.30 10.84
N ASN A 46 -4.29 -1.53 10.39
CA ASN A 46 -3.61 -2.54 11.20
C ASN A 46 -2.09 -2.57 11.01
N MET A 47 -1.53 -1.73 10.15
CA MET A 47 -0.09 -1.69 9.88
C MET A 47 0.72 -1.34 11.13
N GLY A 48 0.27 -0.39 11.95
CA GLY A 48 0.93 -0.05 13.21
C GLY A 48 1.08 -1.24 14.15
N LYS A 49 0.02 -2.07 14.32
CA LYS A 49 0.10 -3.31 15.12
C LYS A 49 1.05 -4.33 14.50
N SER A 50 1.15 -4.37 13.17
CA SER A 50 2.10 -5.24 12.48
C SER A 50 3.55 -4.82 12.76
N LEU A 51 3.84 -3.52 12.67
CA LEU A 51 5.14 -2.95 13.01
C LEU A 51 5.48 -3.21 14.49
N GLU A 52 4.55 -2.98 15.41
CA GLU A 52 4.74 -3.30 16.83
C GLU A 52 5.13 -4.75 17.08
N ARG A 53 4.45 -5.71 16.42
CA ARG A 53 4.80 -7.13 16.50
C ARG A 53 6.21 -7.40 15.99
N GLN A 54 6.59 -6.81 14.85
CA GLN A 54 7.94 -6.98 14.30
C GLN A 54 9.00 -6.45 15.26
N LEU A 55 8.80 -5.25 15.80
CA LEU A 55 9.74 -4.61 16.75
C LEU A 55 9.86 -5.38 18.05
N ALA A 56 8.76 -5.92 18.57
CA ALA A 56 8.77 -6.73 19.79
C ALA A 56 9.68 -7.95 19.66
N THR A 57 9.88 -8.46 18.44
CA THR A 57 10.77 -9.58 18.14
C THR A 57 12.17 -9.18 17.70
N ASP A 58 12.44 -7.89 17.48
CA ASP A 58 13.75 -7.41 17.03
C ASP A 58 14.78 -7.40 18.18
N PRO A 59 15.88 -8.17 18.09
CA PRO A 59 16.90 -8.24 19.15
C PRO A 59 17.57 -6.90 19.48
N ARG A 60 17.51 -5.91 18.58
CA ARG A 60 18.02 -4.55 18.81
C ARG A 60 17.07 -3.77 19.70
N VAL A 61 15.76 -3.94 19.49
CA VAL A 61 14.71 -3.29 20.29
C VAL A 61 14.61 -3.92 21.67
N THR A 62 14.76 -5.25 21.80
CA THR A 62 14.69 -5.92 23.11
C THR A 62 15.76 -5.44 24.09
N LYS A 63 16.91 -4.96 23.61
CA LYS A 63 18.00 -4.38 24.40
C LYS A 63 17.76 -2.95 24.88
N LEU A 64 16.77 -2.25 24.34
CA LEU A 64 16.43 -0.88 24.75
C LEU A 64 15.81 -0.87 26.16
N LYS A 65 16.05 0.23 26.90
CA LYS A 65 15.39 0.51 28.18
C LYS A 65 13.89 0.72 27.96
N LYS A 66 13.09 0.55 29.03
CA LYS A 66 11.63 0.71 28.97
C LYS A 66 11.20 2.07 28.39
N GLN A 67 11.90 3.15 28.76
CA GLN A 67 11.62 4.49 28.26
C GLN A 67 11.94 4.64 26.77
N GLU A 68 13.11 4.19 26.33
CA GLU A 68 13.51 4.21 24.91
C GLU A 68 12.55 3.38 24.03
N LYS A 69 12.08 2.23 24.55
CA LYS A 69 11.05 1.43 23.88
C LYS A 69 9.73 2.19 23.72
N ALA A 70 9.31 2.91 24.76
CA ALA A 70 8.08 3.70 24.72
C ALA A 70 8.19 4.88 23.73
N GLU A 71 9.32 5.58 23.72
CA GLU A 71 9.59 6.69 22.78
C GLU A 71 9.67 6.21 21.33
N LEU A 72 10.32 5.06 21.09
CA LEU A 72 10.37 4.41 19.78
C LEU A 72 8.96 4.00 19.32
N SER A 73 8.17 3.36 20.19
CA SER A 73 6.79 2.96 19.88
C SER A 73 5.90 4.16 19.55
N ALA A 74 6.00 5.25 20.33
CA ALA A 74 5.26 6.47 20.07
C ALA A 74 5.65 7.11 18.72
N THR A 75 6.95 7.17 18.42
CA THR A 75 7.47 7.67 17.14
C THR A 75 6.92 6.88 15.96
N LEU A 76 6.85 5.56 16.09
CA LEU A 76 6.39 4.67 15.03
C LEU A 76 4.88 4.76 14.82
N LYS A 77 4.11 4.88 15.90
CA LYS A 77 2.65 5.11 15.82
C LYS A 77 2.31 6.41 15.10
N ASP A 78 3.06 7.46 15.40
CA ASP A 78 2.85 8.77 14.81
C ASP A 78 3.24 8.78 13.33
N ALA A 79 4.41 8.23 12.99
CA ALA A 79 4.88 8.16 11.60
C ALA A 79 4.00 7.24 10.73
N PHE A 80 3.57 6.09 11.26
CA PHE A 80 2.75 5.10 10.54
C PHE A 80 1.29 5.10 11.03
N ASP A 81 0.66 6.27 11.05
CA ASP A 81 -0.79 6.37 11.28
C ASP A 81 -1.56 5.85 10.05
N GLY A 82 -1.95 4.58 10.13
CA GLY A 82 -2.70 3.91 9.06
C GLY A 82 -4.02 4.56 8.68
N ARG A 83 -4.68 5.28 9.61
CA ARG A 83 -5.93 6.01 9.29
C ARG A 83 -5.63 7.24 8.45
N ARG A 84 -4.58 7.99 8.79
CA ARG A 84 -4.10 9.12 7.98
C ARG A 84 -3.73 8.65 6.58
N MET A 85 -2.94 7.58 6.48
CA MET A 85 -2.55 7.00 5.18
C MET A 85 -3.76 6.56 4.34
N ALA A 86 -4.75 5.91 4.97
CA ALA A 86 -5.96 5.49 4.28
C ALA A 86 -6.79 6.69 3.80
N ALA A 87 -6.86 7.76 4.59
CA ALA A 87 -7.53 9.01 4.21
C ALA A 87 -6.82 9.70 3.04
N ASP A 88 -5.48 9.76 3.05
CA ASP A 88 -4.69 10.36 1.96
C ASP A 88 -4.93 9.62 0.64
N ILE A 89 -4.87 8.28 0.64
CA ILE A 89 -5.13 7.47 -0.56
C ILE A 89 -6.58 7.62 -1.03
N THR A 90 -7.54 7.68 -0.09
CA THR A 90 -8.95 7.95 -0.43
C THR A 90 -9.09 9.31 -1.12
N GLY A 91 -8.41 10.33 -0.60
CA GLY A 91 -8.37 11.67 -1.19
C GLY A 91 -7.73 11.68 -2.59
N GLU A 92 -6.64 10.95 -2.80
CA GLU A 92 -6.01 10.80 -4.13
C GLU A 92 -6.93 10.09 -5.13
N LEU A 93 -7.65 9.06 -4.70
CA LEU A 93 -8.65 8.38 -5.53
C LEU A 93 -9.78 9.34 -5.91
N ALA A 94 -10.31 10.11 -4.97
CA ALA A 94 -11.35 11.09 -5.24
C ALA A 94 -10.86 12.23 -6.15
N ALA A 95 -9.66 12.74 -5.90
CA ALA A 95 -9.03 13.80 -6.69
C ALA A 95 -8.73 13.38 -8.14
N SER A 96 -8.71 12.08 -8.44
CA SER A 96 -8.60 11.60 -9.82
C SER A 96 -9.75 12.07 -10.71
N GLY A 97 -10.93 12.35 -10.14
CA GLY A 97 -12.13 12.74 -10.87
C GLY A 97 -12.74 11.64 -11.74
N ASP A 98 -12.17 10.43 -11.74
CA ASP A 98 -12.51 9.32 -12.63
C ASP A 98 -13.66 8.48 -12.05
N ARG A 99 -14.84 9.12 -11.96
CA ARG A 99 -16.08 8.52 -11.44
C ARG A 99 -16.42 7.19 -12.11
N GLU A 100 -16.26 7.13 -13.44
CA GLU A 100 -16.65 5.96 -14.23
C GLU A 100 -15.79 4.75 -13.88
N ARG A 101 -14.46 4.91 -13.82
CA ARG A 101 -13.57 3.81 -13.39
C ARG A 101 -13.78 3.42 -11.94
N LEU A 102 -13.95 4.37 -11.03
CA LEU A 102 -14.24 4.07 -9.63
C LEU A 102 -15.54 3.28 -9.48
N SER A 103 -16.60 3.72 -10.14
CA SER A 103 -17.90 3.03 -10.13
C SER A 103 -17.81 1.63 -10.71
N ALA A 104 -17.14 1.46 -11.85
CA ALA A 104 -16.95 0.16 -12.49
C ALA A 104 -16.10 -0.80 -11.64
N ALA A 105 -15.04 -0.30 -10.98
CA ALA A 105 -14.22 -1.10 -10.09
C ALA A 105 -15.01 -1.51 -8.83
N VAL A 106 -15.72 -0.58 -8.19
CA VAL A 106 -16.58 -0.87 -7.03
C VAL A 106 -17.65 -1.90 -7.39
N ALA A 107 -18.29 -1.77 -8.55
CA ALA A 107 -19.26 -2.74 -9.03
C ALA A 107 -18.64 -4.14 -9.24
N ALA A 108 -17.45 -4.21 -9.84
CA ALA A 108 -16.74 -5.47 -10.03
C ALA A 108 -16.36 -6.15 -8.69
N MET A 109 -15.95 -5.37 -7.69
CA MET A 109 -15.59 -5.90 -6.38
C MET A 109 -16.79 -6.39 -5.55
N ARG A 110 -18.02 -6.01 -5.91
CA ARG A 110 -19.24 -6.48 -5.23
C ARG A 110 -19.61 -7.92 -5.60
N ASP A 111 -18.91 -8.55 -6.54
CA ASP A 111 -19.05 -9.97 -6.81
C ASP A 111 -18.83 -10.80 -5.52
N PRO A 112 -19.78 -11.67 -5.12
CA PRO A 112 -19.67 -12.42 -3.87
C PRO A 112 -18.43 -13.34 -3.78
N ALA A 113 -17.98 -13.90 -4.91
CA ALA A 113 -16.79 -14.75 -4.94
C ALA A 113 -15.52 -13.91 -4.75
N TYR A 114 -15.46 -12.72 -5.38
CA TYR A 114 -14.40 -11.75 -5.13
C TYR A 114 -14.34 -11.35 -3.66
N LEU A 115 -15.46 -10.92 -3.07
CA LEU A 115 -15.53 -10.47 -1.67
C LEU A 115 -15.04 -11.56 -0.69
N LYS A 116 -15.47 -12.80 -0.90
CA LYS A 116 -15.08 -13.94 -0.07
C LYS A 116 -13.57 -14.15 -0.07
N LEU A 117 -12.95 -14.16 -1.26
CA LEU A 117 -11.51 -14.34 -1.39
C LEU A 117 -10.72 -13.14 -0.91
N ASN A 118 -11.18 -11.93 -1.22
CA ASN A 118 -10.50 -10.72 -0.79
C ASN A 118 -10.42 -10.64 0.73
N ARG A 119 -11.51 -10.95 1.45
CA ARG A 119 -11.51 -11.04 2.92
C ARG A 119 -10.52 -12.09 3.44
N LEU A 120 -10.46 -13.27 2.79
CA LEU A 120 -9.46 -14.28 3.14
C LEU A 120 -8.04 -13.75 2.95
N PHE A 121 -7.76 -13.07 1.83
CA PHE A 121 -6.43 -12.57 1.52
C PHE A 121 -6.01 -11.42 2.43
N VAL A 122 -6.92 -10.51 2.78
CA VAL A 122 -6.67 -9.46 3.77
C VAL A 122 -6.33 -10.09 5.13
N ALA A 123 -7.14 -11.05 5.59
CA ALA A 123 -6.90 -11.74 6.86
C ALA A 123 -5.58 -12.51 6.89
N GLU A 124 -5.19 -13.16 5.79
CA GLU A 124 -3.91 -13.84 5.65
C GLU A 124 -2.74 -12.86 5.57
N SER A 125 -2.90 -11.72 4.89
CA SER A 125 -1.88 -10.67 4.79
C SER A 125 -1.60 -10.02 6.15
N LEU A 126 -2.63 -9.76 6.96
CA LEU A 126 -2.49 -9.22 8.32
C LEU A 126 -1.78 -10.18 9.28
N LYS A 127 -1.85 -11.49 9.01
CA LYS A 127 -1.17 -12.53 9.80
C LYS A 127 0.22 -12.87 9.28
N ALA A 128 0.53 -12.50 8.05
CA ALA A 128 1.82 -12.79 7.42
C ALA A 128 2.95 -12.10 8.18
N THR A 129 4.04 -12.85 8.40
CA THR A 129 5.32 -12.33 8.86
C THR A 129 6.39 -12.73 7.85
N ASP A 130 7.47 -11.97 7.75
CA ASP A 130 8.56 -12.33 6.83
C ASP A 130 9.15 -13.71 7.18
N GLN A 131 9.21 -14.07 8.46
CA GLN A 131 9.64 -15.41 8.89
C GLN A 131 8.70 -16.49 8.40
N ALA A 132 7.37 -16.28 8.45
CA ALA A 132 6.40 -17.25 7.98
C ALA A 132 6.43 -17.41 6.44
N VAL A 133 6.63 -16.31 5.71
CA VAL A 133 6.79 -16.33 4.25
C VAL A 133 8.08 -17.05 3.86
N LEU A 134 9.20 -16.78 4.54
CA LEU A 134 10.47 -17.48 4.32
C LEU A 134 10.39 -18.97 4.68
N ALA A 135 9.71 -19.32 5.78
CA ALA A 135 9.49 -20.72 6.16
C ALA A 135 8.65 -21.47 5.11
N TYR A 136 7.66 -20.80 4.52
CA TYR A 136 6.87 -21.33 3.41
C TYR A 136 7.74 -21.54 2.16
N ALA A 137 8.58 -20.57 1.80
CA ALA A 137 9.49 -20.67 0.66
C ALA A 137 10.49 -21.83 0.78
N LYS A 138 11.02 -22.09 1.99
CA LYS A 138 11.92 -23.23 2.25
C LYS A 138 11.27 -24.59 1.93
N GLY A 139 9.95 -24.69 1.97
CA GLY A 139 9.23 -25.91 1.58
C GLY A 139 9.35 -26.24 0.09
N PHE A 140 9.70 -25.26 -0.76
CA PHE A 140 9.71 -25.42 -2.21
C PHE A 140 10.81 -26.33 -2.73
N GLU A 141 11.91 -26.50 -2.00
CA GLU A 141 12.97 -27.47 -2.35
C GLU A 141 12.43 -28.91 -2.39
N LYS A 142 11.48 -29.23 -1.50
CA LYS A 142 10.87 -30.56 -1.41
C LYS A 142 9.57 -30.66 -2.20
N LYS A 143 8.80 -29.56 -2.24
CA LYS A 143 7.52 -29.49 -2.93
C LYS A 143 7.40 -28.14 -3.64
N PRO A 144 7.86 -28.05 -4.90
CA PRO A 144 7.72 -26.84 -5.70
C PRO A 144 6.26 -26.36 -5.73
N PRO A 145 6.03 -25.03 -5.84
CA PRO A 145 4.68 -24.50 -5.97
C PRO A 145 4.00 -25.04 -7.23
N ASP A 146 2.68 -25.22 -7.16
CA ASP A 146 1.87 -25.61 -8.31
C ASP A 146 2.08 -24.60 -9.46
N PRO A 147 2.55 -25.04 -10.64
CA PRO A 147 2.81 -24.16 -11.78
C PRO A 147 1.59 -23.32 -12.18
N SER A 148 0.38 -23.85 -12.01
CA SER A 148 -0.87 -23.15 -12.34
C SER A 148 -1.06 -21.93 -11.43
N ARG A 149 -0.70 -22.06 -10.14
CA ARG A 149 -0.76 -20.94 -9.19
C ARG A 149 0.32 -19.90 -9.47
N VAL A 150 1.52 -20.33 -9.88
CA VAL A 150 2.60 -19.43 -10.29
C VAL A 150 2.15 -18.59 -11.49
N GLN A 151 1.54 -19.22 -12.51
CA GLN A 151 1.01 -18.52 -13.68
C GLN A 151 -0.12 -17.54 -13.31
N LEU A 152 -0.99 -17.90 -12.36
CA LEU A 152 -2.01 -16.97 -11.87
C LEU A 152 -1.41 -15.76 -11.14
N ALA A 153 -0.35 -15.95 -10.35
CA ALA A 153 0.34 -14.85 -9.68
C ALA A 153 1.00 -13.91 -10.71
N GLN A 154 1.66 -14.45 -11.73
CA GLN A 154 2.24 -13.67 -12.84
C GLN A 154 1.18 -12.91 -13.63
N ARG A 155 0.02 -13.52 -13.88
CA ARG A 155 -1.10 -12.86 -14.55
C ARG A 155 -1.74 -11.76 -13.71
N LEU A 156 -1.80 -11.94 -12.39
CA LEU A 156 -2.23 -10.89 -11.48
C LEU A 156 -1.24 -9.72 -11.56
N ASP A 157 0.07 -10.01 -11.46
CA ASP A 157 1.11 -9.00 -11.53
C ASP A 157 1.06 -8.19 -12.82
N ALA A 158 0.89 -8.86 -13.96
CA ALA A 158 0.74 -8.19 -15.26
C ALA A 158 -0.49 -7.27 -15.31
N ALA A 159 -1.56 -7.59 -14.58
CA ALA A 159 -2.78 -6.79 -14.54
C ALA A 159 -2.67 -5.59 -13.57
N THR A 160 -1.92 -5.74 -12.48
CA THR A 160 -1.86 -4.75 -11.38
C THR A 160 -0.55 -3.97 -11.30
N GLY A 161 0.51 -4.43 -11.96
CA GLY A 161 1.87 -3.87 -11.85
C GLY A 161 2.46 -3.96 -10.44
N SER A 162 1.97 -4.89 -9.62
CA SER A 162 2.25 -4.91 -8.18
C SER A 162 3.73 -5.16 -7.84
N SER A 163 4.43 -6.01 -8.59
CA SER A 163 5.87 -6.22 -8.42
C SER A 163 6.65 -4.94 -8.67
N ARG A 164 6.29 -4.18 -9.71
CA ARG A 164 6.93 -2.90 -10.01
C ARG A 164 6.69 -1.85 -8.92
N ILE A 165 5.45 -1.73 -8.45
CA ILE A 165 5.11 -0.81 -7.34
C ILE A 165 5.87 -1.19 -6.08
N MET A 166 5.97 -2.48 -5.77
CA MET A 166 6.75 -2.99 -4.64
C MET A 166 8.25 -2.68 -4.80
N ALA A 167 8.79 -2.83 -6.02
CA ALA A 167 10.17 -2.49 -6.34
C ALA A 167 10.44 -1.00 -6.12
N ASP A 168 9.56 -0.13 -6.63
CA ASP A 168 9.68 1.32 -6.49
C ASP A 168 9.61 1.73 -5.00
N MET A 169 8.67 1.17 -4.24
CA MET A 169 8.57 1.39 -2.79
C MET A 169 9.85 0.97 -2.05
N LYS A 170 10.34 -0.25 -2.30
CA LYS A 170 11.56 -0.78 -1.66
C LYS A 170 12.78 0.06 -2.01
N TYR A 171 12.90 0.47 -3.27
CA TYR A 171 13.98 1.34 -3.72
C TYR A 171 13.94 2.68 -3.01
N GLU A 172 12.80 3.37 -2.96
CA GLU A 172 12.69 4.67 -2.30
C GLU A 172 13.01 4.61 -0.80
N MET A 173 12.53 3.57 -0.11
CA MET A 173 12.83 3.36 1.31
C MET A 173 14.32 3.15 1.56
N LEU A 174 14.97 2.30 0.76
CA LEU A 174 16.39 2.00 0.91
C LEU A 174 17.26 3.17 0.45
N HIS A 175 16.92 3.82 -0.66
CA HIS A 175 17.57 5.00 -1.18
C HIS A 175 17.66 6.09 -0.10
N LYS A 176 16.54 6.45 0.53
CA LYS A 176 16.53 7.44 1.62
C LYS A 176 17.36 7.01 2.84
N ALA A 177 17.41 5.72 3.14
CA ALA A 177 18.17 5.20 4.28
C ALA A 177 19.68 5.21 4.04
N VAL A 178 20.14 4.93 2.81
CA VAL A 178 21.57 4.74 2.53
C VAL A 178 22.24 5.90 1.78
N ALA A 179 21.50 6.72 1.04
CA ALA A 179 22.10 7.74 0.16
C ALA A 179 23.00 8.73 0.91
N GLY A 180 22.60 9.14 2.11
CA GLY A 180 23.40 10.03 2.98
C GLY A 180 24.62 9.37 3.62
N MET A 181 24.75 8.03 3.55
CA MET A 181 25.90 7.28 4.06
C MET A 181 26.94 7.00 2.97
N LEU A 182 26.62 7.27 1.70
CA LEU A 182 27.51 7.02 0.57
C LEU A 182 28.35 8.27 0.24
N SER A 183 29.63 8.05 -0.08
CA SER A 183 30.47 9.08 -0.69
C SER A 183 29.89 9.53 -2.04
N GLU A 184 30.11 10.79 -2.40
CA GLU A 184 29.68 11.33 -3.70
C GLU A 184 30.18 10.47 -4.88
N THR A 185 31.41 9.98 -4.79
CA THR A 185 32.06 9.16 -5.84
C THR A 185 31.37 7.82 -6.10
N ASP A 186 30.81 7.20 -5.05
CA ASP A 186 30.24 5.85 -5.15
C ASP A 186 28.72 5.87 -5.25
N ARG A 187 28.08 7.01 -4.94
CA ARG A 187 26.64 7.11 -4.73
C ARG A 187 25.86 6.66 -5.96
N GLU A 188 26.17 7.22 -7.13
CA GLU A 188 25.44 6.91 -8.36
C GLU A 188 25.52 5.41 -8.70
N ALA A 189 26.74 4.86 -8.76
CA ALA A 189 26.96 3.47 -9.11
C ALA A 189 26.30 2.49 -8.12
N LYS A 190 26.41 2.76 -6.81
CA LYS A 190 25.79 1.91 -5.78
C LYS A 190 24.27 2.00 -5.79
N LEU A 191 23.69 3.18 -6.03
CA LEU A 191 22.25 3.34 -6.14
C LEU A 191 21.68 2.70 -7.41
N ALA A 192 22.41 2.77 -8.53
CA ALA A 192 22.05 2.05 -9.76
C ALA A 192 22.10 0.53 -9.56
N ALA A 193 23.15 0.02 -8.90
CA ALA A 193 23.24 -1.40 -8.56
C ALA A 193 22.12 -1.85 -7.61
N LEU A 194 21.79 -1.04 -6.61
CA LEU A 194 20.66 -1.29 -5.71
C LEU A 194 19.34 -1.36 -6.49
N ARG A 195 19.11 -0.42 -7.42
CA ARG A 195 17.93 -0.40 -8.29
C ARG A 195 17.82 -1.69 -9.10
N ALA A 196 18.90 -2.06 -9.79
CA ALA A 196 18.94 -3.26 -10.63
C ALA A 196 18.69 -4.54 -9.81
N GLN A 197 19.26 -4.64 -8.61
CA GLN A 197 19.04 -5.77 -7.71
C GLN A 197 17.57 -5.87 -7.27
N ILE A 198 16.95 -4.75 -6.91
CA ILE A 198 15.54 -4.72 -6.50
C ILE A 198 14.63 -5.10 -7.65
N ASP A 199 14.83 -4.52 -8.84
CA ASP A 199 14.02 -4.80 -10.02
C ASP A 199 14.12 -6.28 -10.44
N ALA A 200 15.30 -6.89 -10.33
CA ALA A 200 15.51 -8.30 -10.63
C ALA A 200 14.79 -9.25 -9.65
N GLN A 201 14.64 -8.85 -8.38
CA GLN A 201 14.04 -9.69 -7.34
C GLN A 201 12.52 -9.50 -7.20
N ALA A 202 11.99 -8.37 -7.66
CA ALA A 202 10.62 -7.97 -7.36
C ALA A 202 9.54 -8.94 -7.89
N PRO A 203 9.63 -9.50 -9.11
CA PRO A 203 8.63 -10.46 -9.59
C PRO A 203 8.55 -11.72 -8.72
N ASP A 204 9.70 -12.27 -8.31
CA ASP A 204 9.77 -13.47 -7.48
C ASP A 204 9.31 -13.19 -6.04
N GLU A 205 9.67 -12.04 -5.47
CA GLU A 205 9.19 -11.61 -4.16
C GLU A 205 7.66 -11.43 -4.17
N PHE A 206 7.11 -10.81 -5.23
CA PHE A 206 5.67 -10.65 -5.39
C PHE A 206 4.96 -12.00 -5.51
N ALA A 207 5.48 -12.88 -6.37
CA ALA A 207 4.94 -14.22 -6.57
C ALA A 207 4.95 -15.01 -5.25
N LEU A 208 6.05 -14.99 -4.50
CA LEU A 208 6.15 -15.68 -3.21
C LEU A 208 5.11 -15.18 -2.19
N ARG A 209 4.98 -13.87 -2.00
CA ARG A 209 4.01 -13.29 -1.06
C ARG A 209 2.56 -13.57 -1.49
N THR A 210 2.31 -13.55 -2.79
CA THR A 210 1.00 -13.88 -3.38
C THR A 210 0.65 -15.36 -3.15
N LEU A 211 1.57 -16.28 -3.46
CA LEU A 211 1.39 -17.72 -3.25
C LEU A 211 1.18 -18.05 -1.77
N TYR A 212 1.93 -17.40 -0.87
CA TYR A 212 1.71 -17.54 0.56
C TYR A 212 0.28 -17.15 0.94
N THR A 213 -0.19 -15.99 0.49
CA THR A 213 -1.54 -15.49 0.80
C THR A 213 -2.63 -16.41 0.24
N TRP A 214 -2.40 -16.97 -0.95
CA TRP A 214 -3.34 -17.86 -1.64
C TRP A 214 -3.31 -19.32 -1.17
N ARG A 215 -2.40 -19.70 -0.27
CA ARG A 215 -2.13 -21.11 0.07
C ARG A 215 -3.35 -21.90 0.57
N LYS A 216 -4.39 -21.22 1.05
CA LYS A 216 -5.65 -21.82 1.54
C LYS A 216 -6.83 -21.71 0.55
N ALA A 217 -6.69 -20.97 -0.54
CA ALA A 217 -7.72 -20.86 -1.56
C ALA A 217 -7.64 -22.03 -2.56
N ASN A 218 -8.76 -22.46 -3.13
CA ASN A 218 -8.77 -23.40 -4.25
C ASN A 218 -8.45 -22.68 -5.57
N ILE A 219 -8.09 -23.43 -6.60
CA ILE A 219 -7.60 -22.85 -7.86
C ILE A 219 -8.72 -22.16 -8.66
N GLN A 220 -9.94 -22.69 -8.67
CA GLN A 220 -11.07 -22.12 -9.40
C GLN A 220 -11.45 -20.74 -8.88
N ASP A 221 -11.46 -20.58 -7.56
CA ASP A 221 -11.65 -19.31 -6.87
C ASP A 221 -10.55 -18.30 -7.26
N LEU A 222 -9.29 -18.74 -7.32
CA LEU A 222 -8.16 -17.89 -7.72
C LEU A 222 -8.26 -17.42 -9.17
N GLU A 223 -8.70 -18.28 -10.10
CA GLU A 223 -8.94 -17.88 -11.48
C GLU A 223 -9.98 -16.78 -11.61
N GLY A 224 -11.08 -16.87 -10.85
CA GLY A 224 -12.10 -15.83 -10.76
C GLY A 224 -11.52 -14.51 -10.24
N TYR A 225 -10.76 -14.56 -9.14
CA TYR A 225 -10.12 -13.39 -8.54
C TYR A 225 -9.15 -12.70 -9.50
N VAL A 226 -8.28 -13.45 -10.19
CA VAL A 226 -7.33 -12.89 -11.16
C VAL A 226 -8.05 -12.34 -12.39
N ARG A 227 -9.12 -13.00 -12.85
CA ARG A 227 -9.93 -12.51 -13.98
C ARG A 227 -10.59 -11.16 -13.66
N ALA A 228 -11.07 -10.96 -12.44
CA ALA A 228 -11.64 -9.68 -12.02
C ALA A 228 -10.62 -8.53 -12.20
N HIS A 229 -9.34 -8.77 -11.90
CA HIS A 229 -8.28 -7.76 -12.05
C HIS A 229 -7.86 -7.48 -13.50
N LYS A 230 -8.22 -8.34 -14.46
CA LYS A 230 -8.01 -8.06 -15.89
C LYS A 230 -8.99 -7.02 -16.44
N ASN A 231 -10.08 -6.71 -15.72
CA ASN A 231 -10.92 -5.56 -16.02
C ASN A 231 -10.08 -4.29 -15.87
N GLU A 232 -10.13 -3.40 -16.86
CA GLU A 232 -9.36 -2.16 -16.89
C GLU A 232 -9.57 -1.31 -15.63
N ALA A 233 -10.83 -1.17 -15.18
CA ALA A 233 -11.16 -0.40 -13.98
C ALA A 233 -10.57 -1.01 -12.71
N MET A 234 -10.59 -2.34 -12.59
CA MET A 234 -9.99 -3.06 -11.46
C MET A 234 -8.47 -2.94 -11.46
N GLY A 235 -7.82 -3.18 -12.60
CA GLY A 235 -6.37 -3.02 -12.73
C GLY A 235 -5.92 -1.58 -12.47
N TRP A 236 -6.69 -0.59 -12.94
CA TRP A 236 -6.46 0.82 -12.65
C TRP A 236 -6.57 1.11 -11.15
N LEU A 237 -7.62 0.64 -10.48
CA LEU A 237 -7.82 0.84 -9.06
C LEU A 237 -6.67 0.23 -8.24
N SER A 238 -6.28 -1.03 -8.55
CA SER A 238 -5.16 -1.69 -7.89
C SER A 238 -3.85 -0.91 -8.04
N ARG A 239 -3.57 -0.34 -9.22
CA ARG A 239 -2.40 0.52 -9.44
C ARG A 239 -2.49 1.81 -8.62
N LYS A 240 -3.64 2.48 -8.61
CA LYS A 240 -3.84 3.72 -7.85
C LYS A 240 -3.65 3.51 -6.35
N ILE A 241 -4.27 2.47 -5.80
CA ILE A 241 -4.08 2.09 -4.40
C ILE A 241 -2.61 1.73 -4.15
N GLY A 242 -1.98 0.94 -5.01
CA GLY A 242 -0.58 0.54 -4.86
C GLY A 242 0.38 1.72 -4.83
N TYR A 243 0.24 2.68 -5.75
CA TYR A 243 1.05 3.90 -5.77
C TYR A 243 0.74 4.82 -4.58
N GLY A 244 -0.53 4.93 -4.18
CA GLY A 244 -0.92 5.67 -2.97
C GLY A 244 -0.28 5.06 -1.71
N MET A 245 -0.28 3.73 -1.58
CA MET A 245 0.42 3.02 -0.50
C MET A 245 1.92 3.27 -0.54
N GLN A 246 2.55 3.19 -1.72
CA GLN A 246 3.97 3.49 -1.88
C GLN A 246 4.30 4.91 -1.40
N ASN A 247 3.52 5.91 -1.83
CA ASN A 247 3.72 7.32 -1.47
C ASN A 247 3.60 7.50 0.05
N ALA A 248 2.52 6.99 0.62
CA ALA A 248 2.26 7.06 2.05
C ALA A 248 3.39 6.38 2.85
N MET A 249 3.80 5.17 2.48
CA MET A 249 4.90 4.45 3.15
C MET A 249 6.24 5.19 3.05
N THR A 250 6.54 5.75 1.89
CA THR A 250 7.77 6.50 1.63
C THR A 250 7.80 7.82 2.41
N HIS A 251 6.64 8.44 2.63
CA HIS A 251 6.47 9.61 3.48
C HIS A 251 6.65 9.25 4.96
N SER A 252 5.90 8.27 5.46
CA SER A 252 5.98 7.76 6.83
C SER A 252 7.40 7.32 7.22
N MET A 253 8.11 6.65 6.31
CA MET A 253 9.51 6.26 6.53
C MET A 253 10.42 7.49 6.68
N GLY A 254 10.19 8.55 5.90
CA GLY A 254 10.91 9.81 6.03
C GLY A 254 10.66 10.49 7.37
N GLU A 255 9.39 10.60 7.79
CA GLU A 255 9.01 11.13 9.10
C GLU A 255 9.65 10.32 10.25
N MET A 256 9.58 8.99 10.16
CA MET A 256 10.20 8.08 11.13
C MET A 256 11.70 8.33 11.25
N MET A 257 12.44 8.34 10.13
CA MET A 257 13.89 8.55 10.13
C MET A 257 14.26 9.91 10.73
N SER A 258 13.54 10.98 10.39
CA SER A 258 13.75 12.31 10.97
C SER A 258 13.56 12.31 12.49
N LYS A 259 12.49 11.65 12.98
CA LYS A 259 12.20 11.56 14.42
C LYS A 259 13.24 10.69 15.16
N LEU A 260 13.68 9.59 14.56
CA LEU A 260 14.73 8.73 15.14
C LEU A 260 16.07 9.44 15.26
N LEU A 261 16.46 10.24 14.25
CA LEU A 261 17.67 11.07 14.34
C LEU A 261 17.58 12.09 15.48
N ALA A 262 16.42 12.73 15.65
CA ALA A 262 16.18 13.66 16.75
C ALA A 262 16.23 12.96 18.13
N LEU A 263 15.69 11.73 18.24
CA LEU A 263 15.78 10.93 19.46
C LEU A 263 17.24 10.53 19.78
N GLY A 264 17.99 10.09 18.77
CA GLY A 264 19.40 9.75 18.92
C GLY A 264 20.25 10.95 19.36
N ALA A 265 19.96 12.15 18.86
CA ALA A 265 20.64 13.38 19.28
C ALA A 265 20.34 13.73 20.76
N LYS A 266 19.13 13.49 21.25
CA LYS A 266 18.75 13.70 22.66
C LYS A 266 19.46 12.76 23.63
N HIS A 267 19.83 11.57 23.18
CA HIS A 267 20.41 10.50 24.02
C HIS A 267 21.93 10.36 23.88
N LYS A 268 22.60 11.17 23.04
CA LYS A 268 24.06 11.27 23.08
C LYS A 268 24.47 11.92 24.41
N PRO A 269 25.35 11.29 25.22
CA PRO A 269 25.97 11.99 26.33
C PRO A 269 26.78 13.15 25.76
N GLY A 270 26.61 14.34 26.34
CA GLY A 270 27.47 15.47 26.03
C GLY A 270 28.91 15.03 26.19
N ILE A 271 29.67 15.07 25.10
CA ILE A 271 31.13 15.06 25.17
C ILE A 271 31.47 16.41 25.82
N LYS A 272 31.67 16.37 27.14
CA LYS A 272 32.47 17.37 27.85
C LYS A 272 33.89 16.84 27.92
#